data_AF-A0A3D8PLL6-F1
#
_entry.id   AF-A0A3D8PLL6-F1
#
_cell.length_a   1.000
_cell.length_b   1.000
_cell.length_c   1.000
_cell.angle_alpha   90.00
_cell.angle_beta   90.00
_cell.angle_gamma   90.00
#
_symmetry.space_group_name_H-M   'P 1'
#
loop_
_entity.id
_entity.type
_entity.pdbx_description
1 polymer ?
#
loop_
_entity_poly.entity_id
_entity_poly.type
_entity_poly.pdbx_seq_one_letter_code
_entity_poly.pdbx_strand_id
1 'polypeptide(L)' 'MKKYICNECGGEFSKNQLDSELLVDGESFCKGCASSLMEAGRDFVDPNHNFDSYEDWDKNGR' A
#
# COMPACT_ATOMS: atom_id res chain seq x y z
N MET A 1 9.94 14.74 -18.24
CA MET A 1 9.88 13.65 -17.23
C MET A 1 8.62 12.84 -17.47
N LYS A 2 8.68 11.50 -17.48
CA LYS A 2 7.48 10.66 -17.60
C LYS A 2 6.68 10.74 -16.29
N LYS A 3 5.39 11.02 -16.39
CA LYS A 3 4.41 10.99 -15.28
C LYS A 3 3.61 9.70 -15.35
N TYR A 4 3.11 9.28 -14.21
CA TYR A 4 2.29 8.09 -14.03
C TYR A 4 1.03 8.48 -13.25
N ILE A 5 -0.09 7.84 -13.56
CA ILE A 5 -1.37 8.11 -12.91
C ILE A 5 -1.54 7.08 -11.80
N CYS A 6 -1.85 7.54 -10.59
CA CYS A 6 -2.24 6.65 -9.50
C CYS A 6 -3.64 6.08 -9.77
N ASN A 7 -3.80 4.76 -9.77
CA ASN A 7 -5.09 4.11 -10.03
C ASN A 7 -6.14 4.36 -8.93
N GLU A 8 -5.70 4.68 -7.71
CA GLU A 8 -6.61 4.93 -6.59
C GLU A 8 -7.12 6.37 -6.55
N CYS A 9 -6.22 7.35 -6.60
CA CYS A 9 -6.58 8.75 -6.43
C CYS A 9 -6.62 9.55 -7.74
N GLY A 10 -6.20 8.97 -8.87
CA GLY A 10 -6.12 9.64 -10.16
C GLY A 10 -5.02 10.71 -10.27
N GLY A 11 -4.21 10.91 -9.23
CA GLY A 11 -3.15 11.91 -9.20
C GLY A 11 -1.96 11.56 -10.10
N GLU A 12 -1.24 12.58 -10.57
CA GLU A 12 -0.05 12.43 -11.41
C GLU A 12 1.26 12.50 -10.62
N PHE A 13 2.05 11.43 -10.70
CA PHE A 13 3.27 11.26 -9.90
C PHE A 13 4.49 10.96 -10.78
N SER A 14 5.67 11.35 -10.33
CA SER A 14 6.93 10.85 -10.92
C SER A 14 7.26 9.45 -10.37
N LYS A 15 8.11 8.70 -11.08
CA LYS A 15 8.46 7.32 -10.71
C LYS A 15 8.93 7.16 -9.26
N ASN A 16 9.64 8.14 -8.70
CA ASN A 16 10.13 8.13 -7.31
C ASN A 16 9.03 8.38 -6.25
N GLN A 17 7.86 8.85 -6.67
CA GLN A 17 6.68 9.07 -5.85
C GLN A 17 5.69 7.89 -5.93
N LEU A 18 5.93 6.93 -6.83
CA LEU A 18 5.21 5.67 -6.88
C LEU A 18 5.81 4.69 -5.87
N ASP A 19 4.95 3.79 -5.42
CA ASP A 19 5.36 2.60 -4.70
C ASP A 19 5.92 1.57 -5.70
N SER A 20 7.14 1.09 -5.46
CA SER A 20 7.81 0.13 -6.35
C SER A 20 7.33 -1.30 -6.18
N GLU A 21 6.73 -1.63 -5.05
CA GLU A 21 6.23 -2.98 -4.75
C GLU A 21 4.84 -3.18 -5.38
N LEU A 22 4.05 -2.11 -5.47
CA LEU A 22 2.75 -2.09 -6.15
C LEU A 22 2.84 -1.60 -7.61
N LEU A 23 4.05 -1.46 -8.15
CA LEU A 23 4.28 -1.21 -9.57
C LEU A 23 4.15 -2.54 -10.33
N VAL A 24 2.91 -2.97 -10.53
CA VAL A 24 2.54 -4.17 -11.30
C VAL A 24 2.25 -3.76 -12.74
N ASP A 25 2.40 -4.69 -13.70
CA ASP A 25 2.27 -4.39 -15.12
C ASP A 25 0.90 -3.76 -15.45
N GLY A 26 0.89 -2.46 -15.74
CA GLY A 26 -0.31 -1.67 -16.04
C GLY A 26 -0.94 -0.92 -14.85
N GLU A 27 -0.47 -1.15 -13.62
CA GLU A 27 -0.98 -0.49 -12.42
C GLU A 27 0.11 0.34 -11.73
N SER A 28 -0.28 1.51 -11.25
CA SER A 28 0.64 2.43 -10.58
C SER A 28 -0.06 3.01 -9.37
N PHE A 29 0.56 2.87 -8.21
CA PHE A 29 0.05 3.41 -6.95
C PHE A 29 1.04 4.44 -6.42
N CYS A 30 0.55 5.61 -6.04
CA CYS A 30 1.39 6.55 -5.32
C CYS A 30 1.65 6.02 -3.90
N LYS A 31 2.79 6.39 -3.32
CA LYS A 31 3.17 5.94 -1.97
C LYS A 31 2.10 6.20 -0.92
N GLY A 32 1.38 7.33 -1.03
CA GLY A 32 0.29 7.65 -0.10
C GLY A 32 -0.85 6.63 -0.16
N CYS A 33 -1.39 6.39 -1.36
CA CYS A 33 -2.47 5.41 -1.54
C CYS A 33 -2.00 3.99 -1.19
N ALA A 34 -0.77 3.62 -1.56
CA ALA A 34 -0.17 2.35 -1.18
C ALA A 34 -0.16 2.15 0.34
N SER A 35 0.37 3.11 1.10
CA SER A 35 0.39 3.06 2.57
C SER A 35 -1.02 3.00 3.17
N SER A 36 -1.96 3.81 2.67
CA SER A 36 -3.33 3.80 3.17
C SER A 36 -4.04 2.47 2.92
N LEU A 37 -3.81 1.81 1.77
CA LEU A 37 -4.35 0.48 1.50
C LEU A 37 -3.74 -0.59 2.41
N MET A 38 -2.43 -0.51 2.67
CA MET A 38 -1.76 -1.41 3.62
C MET A 38 -2.27 -1.24 5.05
N GLU A 39 -2.51 -0.01 5.50
CA GLU A 39 -3.12 0.28 6.80
C GLU A 39 -4.56 -0.25 6.86
N ALA A 40 -5.39 0.03 5.86
CA ALA A 40 -6.76 -0.49 5.81
C ALA A 40 -6.82 -2.03 5.84
N GLY A 41 -5.87 -2.70 5.18
CA GLY A 41 -5.75 -4.16 5.27
C GLY A 41 -5.42 -4.63 6.68
N ARG A 42 -4.55 -3.90 7.40
CA ARG A 42 -4.18 -4.21 8.79
C ARG A 42 -5.36 -3.97 9.71
N ASP A 43 -6.04 -2.84 9.60
CA ASP A 43 -7.23 -2.52 10.39
C ASP A 43 -8.35 -3.56 10.21
N PHE A 44 -8.43 -4.18 9.04
CA PHE A 44 -9.41 -5.24 8.78
C PHE A 44 -9.06 -6.57 9.50
N VAL A 45 -7.80 -6.98 9.49
CA VAL A 45 -7.36 -8.27 10.07
C VAL A 45 -6.94 -8.18 11.55
N ASP A 46 -6.49 -7.00 11.99
CA ASP A 46 -6.07 -6.66 13.35
C ASP A 46 -6.60 -5.27 13.73
N PRO A 47 -7.91 -5.11 13.96
CA PRO A 47 -8.53 -3.80 14.26
C PRO A 47 -8.03 -3.14 15.54
N ASN A 48 -7.45 -3.93 16.45
CA ASN A 48 -6.92 -3.45 17.72
C ASN A 48 -5.41 -3.18 17.65
N HIS A 49 -4.77 -3.41 16.50
CA HIS A 49 -3.33 -3.27 16.30
C HIS A 49 -2.49 -4.01 17.36
N ASN A 50 -2.90 -5.24 17.68
CA ASN A 50 -2.19 -6.10 18.63
C ASN A 50 -0.89 -6.68 18.06
N PHE A 51 -0.69 -6.64 16.74
CA PHE A 51 0.47 -7.20 16.04
C PHE A 51 1.21 -6.12 15.27
N ASP A 52 2.54 -6.14 15.30
CA ASP A 52 3.38 -5.08 14.72
C ASP A 52 3.49 -5.15 13.18
N SER A 53 3.28 -6.34 12.60
CA SER A 53 3.31 -6.57 11.15
C SER A 53 2.39 -7.71 10.72
N TYR A 54 2.22 -7.87 9.41
CA TYR A 54 1.53 -9.03 8.85
C TYR A 54 2.24 -10.35 9.18
N GLU A 55 3.59 -10.39 9.21
CA GLU A 55 4.29 -11.63 9.59
C GLU A 55 4.16 -11.95 11.10
N ASP A 56 4.04 -10.92 11.93
CA ASP A 56 3.76 -11.09 13.36
C ASP A 56 2.35 -11.65 13.56
N TRP A 57 1.36 -11.07 12.87
CA TRP A 57 0.00 -11.60 12.84
C TRP A 57 -0.07 -13.04 12.30
N ASP A 58 0.61 -13.36 11.21
CA ASP A 58 0.65 -14.74 10.66
C ASP A 58 1.18 -15.77 11.67
N LYS A 59 2.11 -15.35 12.55
CA LYS A 59 2.71 -16.20 13.57
C LYS A 59 1.88 -16.29 14.84
N ASN A 60 1.26 -15.18 15.27
CA ASN A 60 0.71 -15.01 16.61
C ASN A 60 -0.80 -14.74 16.65
N GLY A 61 -1.44 -14.44 15.52
CA GLY A 61 -2.85 -14.05 15.39
C GLY A 61 -3.89 -15.18 15.44
N ARG A 62 -3.55 -16.32 16.05
CA ARG A 62 -4.44 -17.49 16.19
C ARG A 62 -5.10 -17.60 17.55
#